data_AF-A0A7C3BEB7-F1
#
_entry.id   AF-A0A7C3BEB7-F1
#
_cell.length_a   1.000
_cell.length_b   1.000
_cell.length_c   1.000
_cell.angle_alpha   90.00
_cell.angle_beta   90.00
_cell.angle_gamma   90.00
#
_symmetry.space_group_name_H-M   'P 1'
#
loop_
_entity.id
_entity.type
_entity.pdbx_description
1 polymer ?
#
loop_
_entity_poly.entity_id
_entity_poly.type
_entity_poly.pdbx_seq_one_letter_code
_entity_poly.pdbx_strand_id
1 'polypeptide(L)'
;MDEVAASIAPVLVASLALQQLLELLDPVLDAVIKKHKKWILSAVAFAIALAMTVGLRLYILMALGVSVPRWADALITALSINGGTKGINELIKILAYKKTEVKARLSDAQVKQA
;
A
#
# COMPACT_ATOMS: atom_id res chain seq x y z
N MET A 1 13.90 10.87 -3.54
CA MET A 1 12.71 10.63 -2.68
C MET A 1 11.46 10.76 -3.52
N ASP A 2 11.50 11.68 -4.47
CA ASP A 2 10.39 12.02 -5.36
C ASP A 2 9.94 10.82 -6.18
N GLU A 3 10.85 9.99 -6.69
CA GLU A 3 10.49 8.83 -7.52
C GLU A 3 9.82 7.70 -6.72
N VAL A 4 10.37 7.32 -5.57
CA VAL A 4 9.75 6.31 -4.69
C VAL A 4 8.43 6.81 -4.11
N ALA A 5 8.37 8.08 -3.70
CA ALA A 5 7.14 8.70 -3.23
C ALA A 5 6.08 8.76 -4.35
N ALA A 6 6.49 9.11 -5.57
CA ALA A 6 5.61 9.12 -6.74
C ALA A 6 5.12 7.71 -7.11
N SER A 7 5.95 6.67 -6.96
CA SER A 7 5.57 5.28 -7.22
C SER A 7 4.56 4.74 -6.20
N ILE A 8 4.62 5.19 -4.94
CA ILE A 8 3.77 4.68 -3.85
C ILE A 8 2.52 5.55 -3.63
N ALA A 9 2.57 6.84 -3.98
CA ALA A 9 1.46 7.79 -3.79
C ALA A 9 0.12 7.31 -4.37
N PRO A 10 0.04 6.73 -5.59
CA PRO A 10 -1.22 6.20 -6.13
C PRO A 10 -1.82 5.08 -5.26
N VAL A 11 -0.98 4.20 -4.73
CA VAL A 11 -1.42 3.10 -3.85
C VAL A 11 -1.92 3.67 -2.51
N LEU A 12 -1.24 4.70 -1.98
CA LEU A 12 -1.69 5.44 -0.79
C LEU A 12 -3.07 6.05 -0.96
N VAL A 13 -3.28 6.78 -2.06
CA VAL A 13 -4.56 7.43 -2.36
C VAL A 13 -5.65 6.37 -2.53
N ALA A 14 -5.35 5.26 -3.19
CA ALA A 14 -6.29 4.15 -3.33
C ALA A 14 -6.68 3.54 -1.97
N SER A 15 -5.72 3.33 -1.06
CA SER A 15 -5.99 2.84 0.30
C SER A 15 -6.87 3.79 1.10
N LEU A 16 -6.59 5.09 1.04
CA LEU A 16 -7.39 6.11 1.72
C LEU A 16 -8.81 6.18 1.17
N ALA A 17 -8.96 6.15 -0.16
CA ALA A 17 -10.27 6.15 -0.81
C ALA A 17 -11.08 4.90 -0.44
N LEU A 18 -10.45 3.72 -0.41
CA LEU A 18 -11.12 2.48 0.00
C LEU A 18 -11.55 2.54 1.48
N GLN A 19 -10.71 3.07 2.37
CA GLN A 19 -11.07 3.26 3.78
C GLN A 19 -12.29 4.18 3.92
N GLN A 20 -12.28 5.34 3.27
CA GLN A 20 -13.40 6.29 3.32
C GLN A 20 -14.70 5.70 2.74
N LEU A 21 -14.60 4.91 1.66
CA LEU A 21 -15.75 4.22 1.09
C LEU A 21 -16.33 3.19 2.06
N LEU A 22 -15.49 2.39 2.72
CA LEU A 22 -15.94 1.39 3.69
C LEU A 22 -16.56 2.03 4.93
N GLU A 23 -16.00 3.13 5.43
CA GLU A 23 -16.56 3.91 6.54
C GLU A 23 -17.94 4.47 6.20
N LEU A 24 -18.12 4.98 4.97
CA LEU A 24 -19.42 5.48 4.50
C LEU A 24 -20.46 4.36 4.39
N LEU A 25 -20.05 3.17 3.98
CA LEU A 25 -20.93 2.03 3.79
C LEU A 25 -21.19 1.24 5.08
N ASP A 26 -20.35 1.39 6.11
CA ASP A 26 -20.43 0.66 7.38
C ASP A 26 -21.83 0.69 8.04
N PRO A 27 -22.51 1.85 8.19
CA PRO A 27 -23.85 1.91 8.78
C PRO A 27 -24.91 1.19 7.93
N VAL A 28 -24.79 1.21 6.59
CA VAL A 28 -25.70 0.51 5.68
C VAL A 28 -25.48 -0.99 5.77
N LEU A 29 -24.22 -1.42 5.84
CA LEU A 29 -23.84 -2.84 5.92
C LEU A 29 -24.21 -3.46 7.28
N ASP A 30 -24.19 -2.68 8.35
CA ASP A 30 -24.69 -3.10 9.67
C ASP A 30 -26.18 -3.43 9.68
N ALA A 31 -26.96 -2.74 8.85
CA ALA A 31 -28.38 -3.02 8.71
C ALA A 31 -28.65 -4.34 7.96
N VAL A 32 -27.76 -4.74 7.04
CA VAL A 32 -28.02 -5.82 6.08
C VAL A 32 -27.33 -7.15 6.45
N ILE A 33 -26.11 -7.15 7.01
CA ILE A 33 -25.25 -8.36 7.05
C ILE A 33 -24.82 -8.76 8.49
N LYS A 34 -25.68 -8.56 9.48
CA LYS A 34 -25.38 -8.69 10.93
C LYS A 34 -24.60 -9.94 11.36
N LYS A 35 -24.88 -11.13 10.80
CA LYS A 35 -24.31 -12.40 11.28
C LYS A 35 -22.92 -12.75 10.72
N HIS A 36 -22.56 -12.17 9.57
CA HIS A 36 -21.34 -12.53 8.81
C HIS A 36 -20.54 -11.31 8.32
N LYS A 37 -20.89 -10.11 8.80
CA LYS A 37 -20.36 -8.81 8.38
C LYS A 37 -18.84 -8.82 8.18
N LYS A 38 -18.08 -9.31 9.16
CA LYS A 38 -16.62 -9.11 9.19
C LYS A 38 -15.87 -9.78 8.02
N TRP A 39 -16.21 -11.02 7.67
CA TRP A 39 -15.53 -11.72 6.58
C TRP A 39 -16.04 -11.26 5.21
N ILE A 40 -17.35 -10.99 5.09
CA ILE A 40 -17.96 -10.50 3.85
C ILE A 40 -17.41 -9.11 3.51
N LEU A 41 -17.32 -8.23 4.50
CA LEU A 41 -16.76 -6.89 4.34
C LEU A 41 -15.29 -6.97 3.89
N SER A 42 -14.49 -7.83 4.52
CA SER A 42 -13.09 -8.03 4.15
C SER A 42 -12.95 -8.58 2.73
N ALA A 43 -13.79 -9.54 2.34
CA ALA A 43 -13.78 -10.11 0.99
C ALA A 43 -14.22 -9.09 -0.08
N VAL A 44 -15.25 -8.30 0.20
CA VAL A 44 -15.73 -7.23 -0.69
C VAL A 44 -14.69 -6.12 -0.82
N ALA A 45 -14.12 -5.67 0.31
CA ALA A 45 -13.04 -4.69 0.32
C ALA A 45 -11.82 -5.17 -0.49
N PHE A 46 -11.44 -6.43 -0.33
CA PHE A 46 -10.38 -7.04 -1.12
C PHE A 46 -10.72 -7.11 -2.61
N ALA A 47 -11.96 -7.48 -2.98
CA ALA A 47 -12.39 -7.51 -4.37
C ALA A 47 -12.36 -6.11 -5.01
N ILE A 48 -12.80 -5.09 -4.29
CA ILE A 48 -12.72 -3.69 -4.72
C ILE A 48 -11.25 -3.27 -4.87
N ALA A 49 -10.40 -3.57 -3.89
CA ALA A 49 -8.97 -3.28 -3.94
C ALA A 49 -8.30 -3.94 -5.16
N LEU A 50 -8.65 -5.19 -5.46
CA LEU A 50 -8.13 -5.93 -6.61
C LEU A 50 -8.62 -5.32 -7.93
N ALA A 51 -9.91 -4.95 -8.01
CA ALA A 51 -10.47 -4.27 -9.17
C ALA A 51 -9.79 -2.91 -9.41
N MET A 52 -9.56 -2.12 -8.35
CA MET A 52 -8.80 -0.87 -8.43
C MET A 52 -7.37 -1.11 -8.89
N THR A 53 -6.72 -2.15 -8.36
CA THR A 53 -5.35 -2.51 -8.71
C THR A 53 -5.21 -2.83 -10.20
N VAL A 54 -6.09 -3.68 -10.73
CA VAL A 54 -6.08 -4.06 -12.15
C VAL A 54 -6.54 -2.91 -13.03
N GLY A 55 -7.63 -2.23 -12.67
CA GLY A 55 -8.23 -1.15 -13.46
C GLY A 55 -7.37 0.11 -13.55
N LEU A 56 -6.70 0.47 -12.45
CA LEU A 56 -5.78 1.61 -12.38
C LEU A 56 -4.32 1.23 -12.62
N ARG A 57 -4.05 -0.06 -12.88
CA ARG A 57 -2.71 -0.61 -13.14
C ARG A 57 -1.70 -0.28 -12.03
N LEU A 58 -2.16 -0.39 -10.78
CA LEU A 58 -1.34 -0.17 -9.60
C LEU A 58 -0.50 -1.43 -9.37
N TYR A 59 0.80 -1.37 -9.65
CA TYR A 59 1.70 -2.51 -9.50
C TYR A 59 2.88 -2.07 -8.64
N ILE A 60 2.76 -2.19 -7.32
CA ILE A 60 3.70 -1.58 -6.38
C ILE A 60 5.10 -2.21 -6.49
N LEU A 61 5.20 -3.53 -6.70
CA LEU A 61 6.49 -4.20 -6.79
C LEU A 61 7.22 -3.84 -8.09
N MET A 62 6.50 -3.86 -9.21
CA MET A 62 7.01 -3.41 -10.50
C MET A 62 7.39 -1.92 -10.47
N ALA A 63 6.60 -1.07 -9.81
CA ALA A 63 6.92 0.36 -9.63
C ALA A 63 8.15 0.60 -8.74
N LEU A 64 8.54 -0.39 -7.93
CA LEU A 64 9.77 -0.41 -7.14
C LEU A 64 10.93 -1.14 -7.87
N GLY A 65 10.74 -1.54 -9.13
CA GLY A 65 11.77 -2.20 -9.95
C GLY A 65 11.90 -3.71 -9.73
N VAL A 66 10.98 -4.34 -9.01
CA VAL A 66 10.97 -5.79 -8.77
C VAL A 66 10.25 -6.49 -9.92
N SER A 67 10.94 -7.42 -10.59
CA SER A 67 10.34 -8.23 -11.65
C SER A 67 9.55 -9.40 -11.07
N VAL A 68 8.23 -9.33 -11.19
CA VAL A 68 7.28 -10.37 -10.76
C VAL A 68 6.17 -10.54 -11.80
N PRO A 69 5.51 -11.70 -11.87
CA PRO A 69 4.32 -11.86 -12.69
C PRO A 69 3.24 -10.83 -12.33
N ARG A 70 2.58 -10.24 -13.35
CA ARG A 70 1.55 -9.19 -13.13
C ARG A 70 0.44 -9.60 -12.17
N TRP A 71 0.02 -10.86 -12.20
CA TRP A 71 -1.03 -11.36 -11.30
C TRP A 71 -0.56 -11.39 -9.84
N ALA A 72 0.72 -11.67 -9.59
CA ALA A 72 1.27 -11.72 -8.24
C ALA A 72 1.43 -10.30 -7.67
N ASP A 73 1.90 -9.35 -8.47
CA ASP A 73 1.96 -7.93 -8.07
C ASP A 73 0.55 -7.37 -7.82
N ALA A 74 -0.43 -7.73 -8.67
CA ALA A 74 -1.81 -7.33 -8.46
C ALA A 74 -2.36 -7.82 -7.12
N LEU A 75 -2.10 -9.08 -6.75
CA LEU A 75 -2.51 -9.61 -5.46
C LEU A 75 -1.84 -8.90 -4.29
N ILE A 76 -0.52 -8.69 -4.36
CA ILE A 76 0.24 -8.05 -3.29
C ILE A 76 -0.16 -6.57 -3.13
N THR A 77 -0.35 -5.86 -4.24
CA THR A 77 -0.83 -4.48 -4.24
C THR A 77 -2.25 -4.40 -3.68
N ALA A 78 -3.16 -5.27 -4.11
CA ALA A 78 -4.53 -5.31 -3.59
C ALA A 78 -4.59 -5.63 -2.09
N LEU A 79 -3.76 -6.56 -1.61
CA LEU A 79 -3.62 -6.85 -0.17
C LEU A 79 -3.08 -5.65 0.60
N SER A 80 -2.13 -4.91 0.02
CA SER A 80 -1.58 -3.70 0.61
C SER A 80 -2.62 -2.59 0.71
N ILE A 81 -3.46 -2.45 -0.32
CA ILE A 81 -4.59 -1.50 -0.34
C ILE A 81 -5.63 -1.90 0.71
N ASN A 82 -6.02 -3.17 0.74
CA ASN A 82 -7.02 -3.70 1.67
C ASN A 82 -6.55 -3.67 3.13
N GLY A 83 -5.24 -3.85 3.38
CA GLY A 83 -4.62 -3.68 4.71
C GLY A 83 -4.69 -2.24 5.25
N GLY A 84 -5.13 -1.29 4.42
CA GLY A 84 -5.29 0.11 4.77
C GLY A 84 -3.97 0.86 4.90
N THR A 85 -4.02 1.98 5.60
CA THR A 85 -2.87 2.90 5.76
C THR A 85 -1.75 2.37 6.64
N LYS A 86 -1.99 1.36 7.49
CA LYS A 86 -0.96 0.80 8.39
C LYS A 86 0.19 0.14 7.62
N GLY A 87 -0.13 -0.72 6.65
CA GLY A 87 0.88 -1.41 5.85
C GLY A 87 1.74 -0.43 5.05
N ILE A 88 1.11 0.59 4.47
CA ILE A 88 1.84 1.59 3.67
C ILE A 88 2.66 2.54 4.55
N ASN A 89 2.16 2.91 5.73
CA ASN A 89 2.93 3.72 6.68
C ASN A 89 4.22 3.01 7.12
N GLU A 90 4.16 1.71 7.39
CA GLU A 90 5.35 0.90 7.68
C GLU A 90 6.30 0.83 6.48
N LEU A 91 5.79 0.68 5.25
CA LEU A 91 6.62 0.74 4.03
C LEU A 91 7.34 2.08 3.88
N ILE A 92 6.65 3.21 4.09
CA ILE A 92 7.26 4.54 4.04
C ILE A 92 8.37 4.67 5.09
N LYS A 93 8.13 4.22 6.33
CA LYS A 93 9.15 4.23 7.38
C LYS A 93 10.37 3.43 6.99
N ILE A 94 10.21 2.20 6.51
CA ILE A 94 11.32 1.34 6.08
C ILE A 94 12.16 2.04 5.00
N LEU A 95 11.50 2.67 4.03
CA LEU A 95 12.17 3.41 2.96
C LEU A 95 12.90 4.67 3.49
N ALA A 96 12.30 5.39 4.43
CA ALA A 96 12.93 6.53 5.09
C ALA A 96 14.17 6.12 5.91
N TYR A 97 14.07 5.04 6.69
CA TYR A 97 15.18 4.49 7.48
C TYR A 97 16.36 4.05 6.61
N LYS A 98 16.10 3.34 5.51
CA LYS A 98 17.16 2.95 4.58
C LYS A 98 17.90 4.17 4.02
N LYS A 99 17.18 5.26 3.72
CA LYS A 99 17.80 6.50 3.23
C LYS A 99 18.69 7.14 4.29
N THR A 100 18.24 7.22 5.55
CA THR A 100 19.04 7.79 6.64
C THR A 100 20.29 6.96 6.92
N GLU A 101 20.19 5.64 6.83
CA GLU A 101 21.33 4.73 7.02
C GLU A 101 22.39 4.91 5.91
N VAL A 102 21.98 5.00 4.64
CA VAL A 102 22.91 5.26 3.53
C VAL A 102 23.62 6.60 3.71
N LYS A 103 22.89 7.65 4.11
CA LYS A 103 23.49 8.97 4.39
C LYS A 103 24.50 8.93 5.54
N ALA A 104 24.17 8.22 6.63
CA ALA A 104 25.07 8.07 7.77
C ALA A 104 26.36 7.33 7.36
N ARG A 105 26.25 6.22 6.63
CA ARG A 105 27.41 5.46 6.13
C ARG A 105 28.31 6.29 5.19
N LEU A 106 27.73 7.12 4.34
CA LEU A 106 28.49 8.03 3.47
C LEU A 106 29.22 9.11 4.27
N SER A 107 28.56 9.68 5.29
CA SER A 107 29.18 10.66 6.20
C SER A 107 30.35 10.04 6.98
N ASP A 108 30.18 8.83 7.51
CA ASP A 108 31.24 8.12 8.24
C ASP A 108 32.42 7.75 7.34
N ALA A 109 32.16 7.37 6.08
CA ALA A 109 33.19 7.08 5.10
C ALA A 109 34.00 8.32 4.70
N GLN A 110 33.34 9.49 4.62
CA GLN A 110 34.00 10.77 4.34
C GLN A 110 34.84 11.26 5.53
N VAL A 111 34.36 11.08 6.77
CA VAL A 111 35.11 11.42 7.99
C VAL A 111 36.32 10.51 8.18
N LYS A 112 36.27 9.24 7.77
CA LYS A 112 37.43 8.33 7.81
C LYS A 112 38.49 8.59 6.73
N GLN A 113 38.19 9.41 5.72
CA GLN A 113 39.10 9.75 4.63
C GLN A 113 39.73 11.15 4.77
N ALA A 114 39.34 11.92 5.80
CA ALA A 114 39.89 13.23 6.16
C ALA A 114 40.83 13.10 7.37
#